data_AF-A0A845ZQV8-F1
#
_entry.id   AF-A0A845ZQV8-F1
#
_cell.length_a   1.000
_cell.length_b   1.000
_cell.length_c   1.000
_cell.angle_alpha   90.00
_cell.angle_beta   90.00
_cell.angle_gamma   90.00
#
_symmetry.space_group_name_H-M   'P 1'
#
loop_
_entity.id
_entity.type
_entity.pdbx_description
1 polymer ?
#
loop_
_entity_poly.entity_id
_entity_poly.type
_entity_poly.pdbx_seq_one_letter_code
_entity_poly.pdbx_strand_id
1 'polypeptide(L)'
;MGRVGVLLLNLGGPDQLKDVRPFLFNLFSDPEIIRLPFPWLQKPLAWLISTKRAKISQENYKQIGGGSPLRKITDAQAQALQEHLQTKGQEVSVYVGMRYWHPFTEEAIATIKADGIER
;
A
#
# COMPACT_ATOMS: atom_id res chain seq x y z
N MET A 1 7.72 -9.37 28.50
CA MET A 1 7.80 -8.26 27.54
C MET A 1 6.76 -8.55 26.48
N GLY A 2 5.89 -7.59 26.16
CA GLY A 2 4.84 -7.80 25.15
C GLY A 2 5.39 -8.01 23.75
N ARG A 3 4.65 -8.73 22.90
CA ARG A 3 5.00 -8.93 21.50
C ARG A 3 4.97 -7.59 20.74
N VAL A 4 5.99 -7.35 19.94
CA VAL A 4 6.18 -6.09 19.20
C VAL A 4 5.84 -6.29 17.73
N GLY A 5 5.02 -5.41 17.17
CA GLY A 5 4.70 -5.35 15.75
C GLY A 5 5.36 -4.14 15.10
N VAL A 6 5.97 -4.33 13.94
CA VAL A 6 6.47 -3.23 13.10
C VAL A 6 5.62 -3.18 11.83
N LEU A 7 4.82 -2.13 11.67
CA LEU A 7 4.03 -1.92 10.47
C LEU A 7 4.76 -0.98 9.49
N LEU A 8 5.19 -1.51 8.36
CA LEU A 8 5.71 -0.71 7.25
C LEU A 8 4.54 -0.10 6.47
N LEU A 9 4.51 1.23 6.40
CA LEU A 9 3.48 1.98 5.68
C LEU A 9 4.04 2.53 4.37
N ASN A 10 3.30 2.34 3.28
CA ASN A 10 3.61 2.94 1.99
C ASN A 10 2.33 3.20 1.19
N LEU A 11 2.43 3.86 0.04
CA LEU A 11 1.28 4.13 -0.83
C LEU A 11 0.76 2.86 -1.51
N GLY A 12 1.63 1.87 -1.73
CA GLY A 12 1.36 0.71 -2.56
C GLY A 12 1.56 0.99 -4.05
N GLY A 13 1.20 0.04 -4.88
CA GLY A 13 1.22 0.19 -6.33
C GLY A 13 0.61 -1.03 -7.01
N PRO A 14 0.13 -0.89 -8.26
CA PRO A 14 -0.60 -1.94 -8.95
C PRO A 14 0.31 -3.13 -9.27
N ASP A 15 -0.16 -4.35 -9.01
CA ASP A 15 0.63 -5.58 -9.26
C ASP A 15 0.74 -5.91 -10.76
N GLN A 16 -0.21 -5.42 -11.54
CA GLN A 16 -0.37 -5.71 -12.97
C GLN A 16 -1.10 -4.55 -13.67
N LEU A 17 -1.02 -4.49 -15.00
CA LEU A 17 -1.56 -3.38 -15.78
C LEU A 17 -3.07 -3.14 -15.59
N LYS A 18 -3.87 -4.19 -15.37
CA LYS A 18 -5.33 -4.04 -15.14
C LYS A 18 -5.66 -3.34 -13.82
N ASP A 19 -4.73 -3.34 -12.88
CA ASP A 19 -4.90 -2.79 -11.54
C ASP A 19 -4.57 -1.28 -11.48
N VAL A 20 -3.95 -0.75 -12.53
CA VAL A 20 -3.51 0.66 -12.58
C VAL A 20 -4.68 1.62 -12.38
N ARG A 21 -5.81 1.43 -13.07
CA ARG A 21 -6.95 2.34 -12.94
C ARG A 21 -7.60 2.25 -11.55
N PRO A 22 -7.91 1.06 -11.01
CA PRO A 22 -8.35 0.92 -9.62
C PRO A 22 -7.40 1.59 -8.60
N PHE A 23 -6.09 1.37 -8.71
CA PHE A 23 -5.09 2.04 -7.87
C PHE A 23 -5.17 3.56 -7.95
N LEU A 24 -5.18 4.13 -9.17
CA LEU A 24 -5.30 5.58 -9.37
C LEU A 24 -6.62 6.12 -8.81
N PHE A 25 -7.71 5.37 -8.94
CA PHE A 25 -9.00 5.75 -8.39
C PHE A 25 -8.95 5.85 -6.85
N ASN A 26 -8.34 4.87 -6.18
CA ASN A 26 -8.13 4.92 -4.73
C ASN A 26 -7.27 6.11 -4.31
N LEU A 27 -6.16 6.33 -5.02
CA LEU A 27 -5.23 7.45 -4.78
C LEU A 27 -5.93 8.81 -4.88
N PHE A 28 -6.70 9.05 -5.95
CA PHE A 28 -7.37 10.35 -6.15
C PHE A 28 -8.67 10.48 -5.36
N SER A 29 -9.20 9.38 -4.80
CA SER A 29 -10.34 9.43 -3.89
C SER A 29 -9.96 9.92 -2.50
N ASP A 30 -8.67 9.98 -2.17
CA ASP A 30 -8.20 10.45 -0.88
C ASP A 30 -8.17 12.00 -0.83
N PRO A 31 -8.92 12.63 0.09
CA PRO A 31 -8.92 14.08 0.25
C PRO A 31 -7.56 14.63 0.71
N GLU A 32 -6.70 13.81 1.32
CA GLU A 32 -5.33 14.23 1.68
C GLU A 32 -4.40 14.34 0.47
N ILE A 33 -4.77 13.72 -0.67
CA ILE A 33 -4.02 13.83 -1.93
C ILE A 33 -4.51 15.02 -2.77
N ILE A 34 -5.82 15.17 -2.92
CA ILE A 34 -6.43 16.35 -3.56
C ILE A 34 -7.52 16.87 -2.64
N ARG A 35 -7.25 18.00 -1.99
CA ARG A 35 -8.22 18.67 -1.12
C ARG A 35 -9.22 19.47 -1.97
N LEU A 36 -10.48 19.05 -1.97
CA LEU A 36 -11.58 19.78 -2.60
C LEU A 36 -12.43 20.52 -1.56
N PRO A 37 -13.00 21.68 -1.90
CA PRO A 37 -13.92 22.39 -1.01
C PRO A 37 -15.24 21.63 -0.79
N PHE A 38 -15.62 20.74 -1.72
CA PHE A 38 -16.85 19.96 -1.69
C PHE A 38 -16.54 18.45 -1.69
N PRO A 39 -16.58 17.77 -0.52
CA PRO A 39 -16.17 16.36 -0.41
C PRO A 39 -16.95 15.39 -1.31
N TRP A 40 -18.21 15.69 -1.62
CA TRP A 40 -19.04 14.85 -2.50
C TRP A 40 -18.56 14.84 -3.96
N LEU A 41 -17.72 15.81 -4.38
CA LEU A 41 -17.10 15.85 -5.71
C LEU A 41 -15.84 14.97 -5.81
N GLN A 42 -15.30 14.46 -4.71
CA GLN A 42 -14.04 13.73 -4.69
C GLN A 42 -14.08 12.48 -5.57
N LYS A 43 -15.08 11.61 -5.39
CA LYS A 43 -15.20 10.35 -6.15
C LYS A 43 -15.47 10.58 -7.65
N PRO A 44 -16.39 11.47 -8.07
CA PRO A 44 -16.54 11.84 -9.48
C PRO A 44 -15.24 12.36 -10.12
N LEU A 45 -14.51 13.21 -9.40
CA LEU A 45 -13.23 13.73 -9.87
C LEU A 45 -12.19 12.60 -9.99
N ALA A 46 -12.07 11.75 -8.97
CA ALA A 46 -11.17 10.61 -8.97
C ALA A 46 -11.45 9.66 -10.13
N TRP A 47 -12.72 9.37 -10.42
CA TRP A 47 -13.14 8.57 -11.58
C TRP A 47 -12.72 9.21 -12.90
N LEU A 48 -12.89 10.52 -13.06
CA LEU A 48 -12.49 11.24 -14.27
C LEU A 48 -10.97 11.20 -14.47
N ILE A 49 -10.21 11.54 -13.43
CA ILE A 49 -8.75 11.59 -13.48
C ILE A 49 -8.17 10.20 -13.72
N SER A 50 -8.60 9.20 -12.94
CA SER A 50 -8.13 7.81 -13.09
C SER A 50 -8.42 7.26 -14.47
N THR A 51 -9.60 7.52 -15.04
CA THR A 51 -9.95 7.06 -16.40
C THR A 51 -9.08 7.72 -17.46
N LYS A 52 -8.85 9.04 -17.36
CA LYS A 52 -7.98 9.78 -18.31
C LYS A 52 -6.52 9.34 -18.22
N ARG A 53 -6.02 9.10 -17.00
CA ARG A 53 -4.60 8.76 -16.76
C ARG A 53 -4.26 7.29 -16.93
N ALA A 54 -5.24 6.40 -16.84
CA ALA A 54 -5.03 4.95 -16.87
C ALA A 54 -4.13 4.50 -18.03
N LYS A 55 -4.42 4.93 -19.26
CA LYS A 55 -3.67 4.51 -20.46
C LYS A 55 -2.18 4.90 -20.38
N ILE A 56 -1.90 6.15 -20.00
CA ILE A 56 -0.52 6.66 -19.91
C ILE A 56 0.23 5.94 -18.79
N SER A 57 -0.41 5.78 -17.62
CA SER A 57 0.20 5.08 -16.50
C SER A 57 0.44 3.60 -16.79
N GLN A 58 -0.46 2.92 -17.50
CA GLN A 58 -0.27 1.54 -17.93
C GLN A 58 0.94 1.38 -18.84
N GLU A 59 1.15 2.30 -19.79
CA GLU A 59 2.33 2.24 -20.67
C GLU A 59 3.63 2.42 -19.86
N ASN A 60 3.64 3.31 -18.88
CA ASN A 60 4.79 3.47 -17.98
C ASN A 60 5.06 2.19 -17.16
N TYR A 61 4.01 1.57 -16.61
CA TYR A 61 4.17 0.30 -15.88
C TYR A 61 4.63 -0.83 -16.80
N LYS A 62 4.20 -0.84 -18.07
CA LYS A 62 4.63 -1.83 -19.06
C LYS A 62 6.14 -1.76 -19.32
N GLN A 63 6.71 -0.55 -19.37
CA GLN A 63 8.15 -0.34 -19.57
C GLN A 63 9.01 -0.92 -18.43
N ILE A 64 8.44 -1.06 -17.23
CA ILE A 64 9.15 -1.58 -16.05
C ILE A 64 8.78 -3.03 -15.70
N GLY A 65 8.11 -3.76 -16.61
CA GLY A 65 7.77 -5.18 -16.42
C GLY A 65 6.29 -5.46 -16.11
N GLY A 66 5.41 -4.47 -16.25
CA GLY A 66 3.95 -4.66 -16.23
C GLY A 66 3.26 -4.41 -14.89
N GLY A 67 4.00 -4.02 -13.85
CA GLY A 67 3.48 -3.76 -12.51
C GLY A 67 4.49 -3.01 -11.66
N SER A 68 4.06 -2.55 -10.48
CA SER A 68 4.93 -1.87 -9.52
C SER A 68 5.84 -2.87 -8.80
N PRO A 69 7.18 -2.69 -8.82
CA PRO A 69 8.07 -3.54 -8.03
C PRO A 69 8.01 -3.23 -6.53
N LEU A 70 7.35 -2.13 -6.14
CA LEU A 70 7.33 -1.60 -4.77
C LEU A 70 6.90 -2.66 -3.76
N ARG A 71 5.81 -3.40 -4.03
CA ARG A 71 5.29 -4.40 -3.08
C ARG A 71 6.33 -5.48 -2.79
N LYS A 72 6.89 -6.07 -3.84
CA LYS A 72 7.91 -7.14 -3.73
C LYS A 72 9.15 -6.66 -2.97
N ILE A 73 9.59 -5.43 -3.24
CA ILE A 73 10.76 -4.84 -2.56
C ILE A 73 10.43 -4.60 -1.08
N THR A 74 9.26 -4.04 -0.77
CA THR A 74 8.84 -3.80 0.63
C THR A 74 8.67 -5.11 1.40
N ASP A 75 8.14 -6.16 0.79
CA ASP A 75 8.04 -7.48 1.42
C ASP A 75 9.42 -8.07 1.72
N ALA A 76 10.37 -7.97 0.78
CA ALA A 76 11.75 -8.40 1.01
C ALA A 76 12.44 -7.60 2.13
N GLN A 77 12.19 -6.29 2.19
CA GLN A 77 12.68 -5.43 3.28
C GLN A 77 12.04 -5.80 4.63
N ALA A 78 10.74 -6.11 4.66
CA ALA A 78 10.04 -6.53 5.87
C ALA A 78 10.62 -7.83 6.41
N GLN A 79 10.84 -8.82 5.54
CA GLN A 79 11.47 -10.08 5.90
C GLN A 79 12.88 -9.87 6.45
N ALA A 80 13.73 -9.14 5.72
CA ALA A 80 15.10 -8.88 6.15
C ALA A 80 15.17 -8.11 7.48
N LEU A 81 14.25 -7.16 7.70
CA LEU A 81 14.14 -6.44 8.97
C LEU A 81 13.77 -7.38 10.11
N GLN A 82 12.77 -8.25 9.91
CA GLN A 82 12.33 -9.20 10.91
C GLN A 82 13.47 -10.15 11.30
N GLU A 83 14.13 -10.76 10.31
CA GLU A 83 15.28 -11.66 10.51
C GLU A 83 16.39 -10.96 11.30
N HIS A 84 16.75 -9.74 10.91
CA HIS A 84 17.79 -8.96 11.59
C HIS A 84 17.45 -8.68 13.06
N LEU A 85 16.21 -8.29 13.38
CA LEU A 85 15.78 -8.04 14.75
C LEU A 85 15.75 -9.32 15.59
N GLN A 86 15.35 -10.45 14.98
CA GLN A 86 15.40 -11.76 15.62
C GLN A 86 16.84 -12.18 15.94
N THR A 87 17.83 -11.89 15.09
CA THR A 87 19.25 -12.16 15.41
C THR A 87 19.74 -11.37 16.64
N LYS A 88 19.08 -10.26 16.97
CA LYS A 88 19.34 -9.46 18.18
C LYS A 88 18.54 -9.90 19.40
N GLY A 89 17.85 -11.04 19.32
CA GLY A 89 17.03 -11.60 20.41
C GLY A 89 15.70 -10.90 20.62
N GLN A 90 15.20 -10.15 19.63
CA GLN A 90 13.91 -9.46 19.74
C GLN A 90 12.78 -10.31 19.13
N GLU A 91 11.72 -10.54 19.89
CA GLU A 91 10.47 -11.14 19.39
C GLU A 91 9.63 -10.06 18.71
N VAL A 92 9.88 -9.86 17.41
CA VAL A 92 9.23 -8.85 16.57
C VAL A 92 8.57 -9.51 15.37
N SER A 93 7.35 -9.08 15.05
CA SER A 93 6.64 -9.43 13.81
C SER A 93 6.55 -8.20 12.91
N VAL A 94 6.93 -8.33 11.64
CA VAL A 94 6.91 -7.21 10.68
C VAL A 94 5.76 -7.39 9.70
N TYR A 95 4.99 -6.31 9.51
CA TYR A 95 3.79 -6.27 8.68
C TYR A 95 3.94 -5.18 7.61
N VAL A 96 3.19 -5.31 6.52
CA VAL A 96 3.19 -4.32 5.44
C VAL A 96 1.75 -3.89 5.16
N GLY A 97 1.49 -2.59 5.26
CA GLY A 97 0.20 -1.98 4.98
C GLY A 97 0.34 -0.86 3.95
N MET A 98 -0.48 -0.93 2.91
CA MET A 98 -0.45 -0.01 1.78
C MET A 98 -1.70 0.87 1.80
N ARG A 99 -1.56 2.14 1.40
CA ARG A 99 -2.68 3.09 1.46
C ARG A 99 -3.68 2.94 0.31
N TYR A 100 -3.22 2.70 -0.91
CA TYR A 100 -4.06 2.74 -2.12
C TYR A 100 -4.09 1.43 -2.92
N TRP A 101 -3.32 0.44 -2.50
CA TRP A 101 -3.32 -0.89 -3.07
C TRP A 101 -3.20 -1.95 -1.97
N HIS A 102 -3.35 -3.23 -2.30
CA HIS A 102 -3.32 -4.30 -1.33
C HIS A 102 -1.90 -4.68 -0.87
N PRO A 103 -1.81 -5.38 0.29
CA PRO A 103 -2.74 -5.36 1.41
C PRO A 103 -2.87 -3.95 1.97
N PHE A 104 -4.12 -3.54 2.18
CA PHE A 104 -4.46 -2.25 2.75
C PHE A 104 -3.99 -2.14 4.19
N THR A 105 -3.77 -0.92 4.67
CA THR A 105 -3.43 -0.66 6.07
C THR A 105 -4.44 -1.30 7.03
N GLU A 106 -5.73 -1.29 6.69
CA GLU A 106 -6.80 -1.92 7.47
C GLU A 106 -6.65 -3.44 7.54
N GLU A 107 -6.27 -4.08 6.43
CA GLU A 107 -5.99 -5.52 6.38
C GLU A 107 -4.79 -5.87 7.26
N ALA A 108 -3.70 -5.09 7.17
CA ALA A 108 -2.53 -5.28 8.00
C ALA A 108 -2.84 -5.09 9.50
N ILE A 109 -3.63 -4.07 9.87
CA ILE A 109 -4.06 -3.85 11.25
C ILE A 109 -4.94 -5.00 11.76
N ALA A 110 -5.82 -5.55 10.93
CA ALA A 110 -6.63 -6.70 11.31
C ALA A 110 -5.74 -7.91 11.65
N THR A 111 -4.70 -8.19 10.86
CA THR A 111 -3.72 -9.23 11.15
C THR A 111 -2.93 -8.96 12.43
N ILE A 112 -2.43 -7.73 12.62
CA ILE A 112 -1.71 -7.32 13.85
C ILE A 112 -2.55 -7.60 15.10
N LYS A 113 -3.86 -7.29 15.05
CA LYS A 113 -4.79 -7.57 16.16
C LYS A 113 -5.01 -9.06 16.37
N ALA A 114 -5.17 -9.83 15.29
CA ALA A 114 -5.38 -11.28 15.36
C ALA A 114 -4.15 -12.00 15.95
N ASP A 115 -2.94 -11.49 15.70
CA ASP A 115 -1.68 -12.05 16.20
C ASP A 115 -1.41 -11.71 17.68
N GLY A 116 -2.26 -10.87 18.30
CA GLY A 116 -2.13 -10.49 19.71
C GLY A 116 -0.91 -9.61 19.99
N ILE A 117 -0.54 -8.75 19.04
CA ILE A 117 0.56 -7.79 19.21
C ILE A 117 0.18 -6.74 20.27
N GLU A 118 1.10 -6.48 21.20
CA GLU A 118 0.88 -5.58 22.34
C GLU A 118 1.46 -4.17 22.13
N ARG A 119 2.50 -4.05 21.29
CA ARG A 119 3.20 -2.78 21.03
C ARG A 119 3.58 -2.60 19.57
#